data_AF-A0A1V9AD68-F1
#
_entry.id   AF-A0A1V9AD68-F1
#
_cell.length_a   1.000
_cell.length_b   1.000
_cell.length_c   1.000
_cell.angle_alpha   90.00
_cell.angle_beta   90.00
_cell.angle_gamma   90.00
#
_symmetry.space_group_name_H-M   'P 1'
#
loop_
_entity.id
_entity.type
_entity.pdbx_description
1 polymer ?
#
loop_
_entity_poly.entity_id
_entity_poly.type
_entity_poly.pdbx_seq_one_letter_code
_entity_poly.pdbx_strand_id
1 'polypeptide(L)'
;MLAAAVLGAAVLPATAANAAPPSTSDAIDSAWEATHAGAVASGTRWTEGQWPSTTLHVAGALRGPGTGCASVWVRWVYDLAPGLETRIATACDGGTVDVATETSYWPTTTGSLRVCAGESGTGDCGQPISLTTW
;
A
#
# COMPACT_ATOMS: atom_id res chain seq x y z
N MET A 1 49.08 0.92 -43.64
CA MET A 1 47.82 0.41 -44.21
C MET A 1 46.69 0.76 -43.25
N LEU A 2 45.75 1.59 -43.69
CA LEU A 2 44.53 1.93 -42.96
C LEU A 2 43.55 0.75 -43.01
N ALA A 3 42.86 0.47 -41.90
CA ALA A 3 41.65 -0.34 -41.90
C ALA A 3 40.61 0.35 -41.01
N ALA A 4 39.63 0.99 -41.65
CA ALA A 4 38.44 1.55 -41.02
C ALA A 4 37.39 0.44 -40.88
N ALA A 5 36.88 0.22 -39.67
CA ALA A 5 35.75 -0.67 -39.42
C ALA A 5 34.50 0.17 -39.16
N VAL A 6 33.52 0.05 -40.06
CA VAL A 6 32.14 0.55 -39.96
C VAL A 6 31.24 -0.66 -39.68
N LEU A 7 30.07 -0.42 -39.08
CA LEU A 7 28.86 -1.28 -38.92
C LEU A 7 28.62 -1.69 -37.46
N GLY A 8 27.43 -1.55 -36.86
CA GLY A 8 26.14 -1.07 -37.35
C GLY A 8 25.18 -1.03 -36.15
N ALA A 9 24.36 0.01 -36.05
CA ALA A 9 23.36 0.15 -34.99
C ALA A 9 22.13 -0.72 -35.30
N ALA A 10 21.88 -1.75 -34.50
CA ALA A 10 20.67 -2.53 -34.57
C ALA A 10 19.52 -1.76 -33.89
N VAL A 11 18.52 -1.35 -34.67
CA VAL A 11 17.27 -0.79 -34.16
C VAL A 11 16.35 -1.95 -33.79
N LEU A 12 16.14 -2.18 -32.49
CA LEU A 12 15.17 -3.15 -32.01
C LEU A 12 13.75 -2.57 -32.11
N PRO A 13 12.75 -3.33 -32.58
CA PRO A 13 11.36 -2.89 -32.59
C PRO A 13 10.81 -2.83 -31.16
N ALA A 14 10.31 -1.67 -30.77
CA ALA A 14 9.56 -1.49 -29.53
C ALA A 14 8.20 -2.20 -29.67
N THR A 15 8.05 -3.35 -29.04
CA THR A 15 6.74 -3.97 -28.83
C THR A 15 5.93 -3.07 -27.91
N ALA A 16 4.90 -2.41 -28.45
CA ALA A 16 3.91 -1.71 -27.65
C ALA A 16 3.26 -2.73 -26.71
N ALA A 17 3.43 -2.53 -25.39
CA ALA A 17 2.71 -3.29 -24.41
C ALA A 17 1.21 -2.99 -24.59
N ASN A 18 0.42 -4.01 -24.92
CA ASN A 18 -1.02 -3.94 -24.85
C ASN A 18 -1.39 -3.60 -23.40
N ALA A 19 -1.74 -2.34 -23.16
CA ALA A 19 -2.43 -1.94 -21.94
C ALA A 19 -3.74 -2.74 -21.89
N ALA A 20 -3.89 -3.56 -20.85
CA ALA A 20 -5.15 -4.20 -20.55
C ALA A 20 -6.22 -3.10 -20.37
N PRO A 21 -7.44 -3.28 -20.88
CA PRO A 21 -8.51 -2.32 -20.62
C PRO A 21 -8.74 -2.24 -19.11
N PRO A 22 -9.02 -1.05 -18.55
CA PRO A 22 -9.41 -0.95 -17.15
C PRO A 22 -10.70 -1.75 -16.96
N SER A 23 -10.63 -2.79 -16.13
CA SER A 23 -11.82 -3.48 -15.65
C SER A 23 -12.63 -2.49 -14.83
N THR A 24 -13.76 -2.04 -15.38
CA THR A 24 -14.77 -1.28 -14.64
C THR A 24 -15.47 -2.20 -13.65
N SER A 25 -14.90 -2.33 -12.47
CA SER A 25 -15.65 -2.53 -11.24
C SER A 25 -15.83 -1.15 -10.63
N ASP A 26 -17.02 -0.84 -10.09
CA ASP A 26 -17.28 0.36 -9.27
C ASP A 26 -16.56 0.31 -7.91
N ALA A 27 -15.33 -0.22 -7.91
CA ALA A 27 -14.37 -0.08 -6.85
C ALA A 27 -13.98 1.40 -6.79
N ILE A 28 -14.34 2.08 -5.71
CA ILE A 28 -13.76 3.38 -5.40
C ILE A 28 -12.30 3.12 -4.99
N ASP A 29 -11.45 2.93 -6.00
CA ASP A 29 -10.00 2.85 -5.86
C ASP A 29 -9.51 4.17 -5.29
N SER A 30 -9.32 4.22 -3.98
CA SER A 30 -8.83 5.42 -3.31
C SER A 30 -7.37 5.20 -2.95
N ALA A 31 -6.49 6.05 -3.49
CA ALA A 31 -5.10 6.08 -3.06
C ALA A 31 -5.00 6.46 -1.57
N TRP A 32 -4.04 5.89 -0.88
CA TRP A 32 -3.73 6.22 0.51
C TRP A 32 -2.22 6.36 0.70
N GLU A 33 -1.82 7.20 1.65
CA GLU A 33 -0.42 7.41 2.01
C GLU A 33 -0.31 7.79 3.49
N ALA A 34 0.66 7.19 4.18
CA ALA A 34 1.02 7.50 5.56
C ALA A 34 2.54 7.56 5.69
N THR A 35 3.05 8.54 6.43
CA THR A 35 4.49 8.76 6.60
C THR A 35 4.84 8.93 8.06
N HIS A 36 5.96 8.36 8.50
CA HIS A 36 6.52 8.61 9.83
C HIS A 36 7.99 8.23 9.89
N ALA A 37 8.80 8.98 10.65
CA ALA A 37 10.22 8.68 10.91
C ALA A 37 11.05 8.39 9.63
N GLY A 38 10.74 9.03 8.50
CA GLY A 38 11.42 8.82 7.22
C GLY A 38 10.97 7.58 6.43
N ALA A 39 10.04 6.79 6.98
CA ALA A 39 9.34 5.73 6.29
C ALA A 39 8.08 6.24 5.60
N VAL A 40 7.70 5.59 4.50
CA VAL A 40 6.52 5.94 3.69
C VAL A 40 5.77 4.65 3.39
N ALA A 41 4.49 4.59 3.76
CA ALA A 41 3.57 3.55 3.35
C ALA A 41 2.53 4.15 2.40
N SER A 42 2.33 3.56 1.23
CA SER A 42 1.32 4.03 0.27
C SER A 42 0.75 2.88 -0.56
N GLY A 43 -0.44 3.10 -1.12
CA GLY A 43 -1.10 2.11 -1.92
C GLY A 43 -2.52 2.48 -2.34
N THR A 44 -3.33 1.47 -2.58
CA THR A 44 -4.74 1.59 -2.97
C THR A 44 -5.63 0.83 -1.99
N ARG A 45 -6.87 1.27 -1.88
CA ARG A 45 -7.94 0.52 -1.24
C ARG A 45 -9.13 0.43 -2.18
N TRP A 46 -9.85 -0.68 -2.10
CA TRP A 46 -11.02 -0.92 -2.94
C TRP A 46 -12.00 -1.85 -2.23
N THR A 47 -13.25 -1.83 -2.66
CA THR A 47 -14.28 -2.74 -2.16
C THR A 47 -14.63 -3.78 -3.21
N GLU A 48 -14.73 -5.04 -2.81
CA GLU A 48 -15.24 -6.13 -3.65
C GLU A 48 -16.48 -6.77 -3.03
N GLY A 49 -17.30 -7.38 -3.89
CA GLY A 49 -18.53 -8.06 -3.50
C GLY A 49 -19.78 -7.19 -3.60
N GLN A 50 -20.90 -7.75 -3.15
CA GLN A 50 -22.21 -7.11 -3.15
C GLN A 50 -22.79 -7.16 -1.75
N TRP A 51 -23.49 -6.10 -1.33
CA TRP A 51 -24.17 -6.07 -0.04
C TRP A 51 -25.07 -7.30 0.16
N PRO A 52 -25.04 -7.94 1.35
CA PRO A 52 -24.31 -7.54 2.56
C PRO A 52 -22.88 -8.08 2.67
N SER A 53 -22.37 -8.75 1.65
CA SER A 53 -21.04 -9.39 1.62
C SER A 53 -20.00 -8.54 0.90
N THR A 54 -19.84 -7.28 1.33
CA THR A 54 -18.80 -6.39 0.84
C THR A 54 -17.52 -6.55 1.66
N THR A 55 -16.38 -6.69 0.99
CA THR A 55 -15.04 -6.72 1.61
C THR A 55 -14.27 -5.47 1.22
N LEU A 56 -13.62 -4.82 2.19
CA LEU A 56 -12.65 -3.76 1.93
C LEU A 56 -11.25 -4.36 1.87
N HIS A 57 -10.58 -4.18 0.74
CA HIS A 57 -9.19 -4.56 0.53
C HIS A 57 -8.30 -3.32 0.62
N VAL A 58 -7.13 -3.48 1.24
CA VAL A 58 -6.10 -2.46 1.34
C VAL A 58 -4.78 -3.11 0.96
N ALA A 59 -4.17 -2.63 -0.12
CA ALA A 59 -2.88 -3.12 -0.60
C ALA A 59 -1.93 -1.95 -0.90
N GLY A 60 -0.64 -2.19 -0.76
CA GLY A 60 0.38 -1.18 -1.00
C GLY A 60 1.77 -1.68 -0.61
N ALA A 61 2.67 -0.75 -0.35
CA ALA A 61 4.01 -1.05 0.11
C ALA A 61 4.44 -0.08 1.21
N LEU A 62 5.27 -0.57 2.12
CA LEU A 62 5.99 0.20 3.12
C LEU A 62 7.47 0.26 2.71
N ARG A 63 7.95 1.46 2.42
CA ARG A 63 9.39 1.76 2.31
C ARG A 63 9.90 2.21 3.68
N GLY A 64 10.83 1.46 4.24
CA GLY A 64 11.47 1.73 5.52
C GLY A 64 12.34 2.98 5.52
N PRO A 65 12.75 3.46 6.71
CA PRO A 65 13.66 4.60 6.84
C PRO A 65 15.08 4.20 6.39
N GLY A 66 15.94 5.17 6.07
CA GLY A 66 17.31 4.88 5.64
C GLY A 66 18.17 4.12 6.67
N THR A 67 17.81 4.21 7.96
CA THR A 67 18.42 3.45 9.06
C THR A 67 17.35 3.10 10.09
N GLY A 68 17.39 1.89 10.63
CA GLY A 68 16.42 1.41 11.61
C GLY A 68 15.16 0.86 10.94
N CYS A 69 14.12 0.61 11.74
CA CYS A 69 12.89 -0.02 11.27
C CYS A 69 11.69 0.91 11.40
N ALA A 70 10.66 0.65 10.58
CA ALA A 70 9.32 1.19 10.75
C ALA A 70 8.30 0.08 10.50
N SER A 71 7.11 0.23 11.10
CA SER A 71 6.02 -0.74 10.98
C SER A 71 4.70 -0.07 10.66
N VAL A 72 3.87 -0.74 9.88
CA VAL A 72 2.48 -0.34 9.60
C VAL A 72 1.55 -1.08 10.55
N TRP A 73 0.68 -0.31 11.19
CA TRP A 73 -0.35 -0.80 12.10
C TRP A 73 -1.73 -0.39 11.59
N VAL A 74 -2.68 -1.33 11.67
CA VAL A 74 -4.08 -1.10 11.33
C VAL A 74 -4.94 -1.27 12.56
N ARG A 75 -6.00 -0.46 12.66
CA ARG A 75 -7.07 -0.61 13.64
C ARG A 75 -8.41 -0.61 12.93
N TRP A 76 -9.19 -1.65 13.19
CA TRP A 76 -10.58 -1.73 12.75
C TRP A 76 -11.51 -1.42 13.92
N VAL A 77 -12.60 -0.71 13.65
CA VAL A 77 -13.69 -0.46 14.58
C VAL A 77 -14.94 -1.07 13.97
N TYR A 78 -15.63 -1.91 14.72
CA TYR A 78 -16.90 -2.51 14.31
C TYR A 78 -17.97 -2.05 15.28
N ASP A 79 -19.08 -1.52 14.77
CA ASP A 79 -20.18 -1.02 15.61
C ASP A 79 -19.72 -0.09 16.72
N LEU A 80 -18.81 0.83 16.38
CA LEU A 80 -18.19 1.80 17.31
C LEU A 80 -17.34 1.18 18.43
N ALA A 81 -17.12 -0.14 18.43
CA ALA A 81 -16.22 -0.84 19.35
C ALA A 81 -14.81 -0.93 18.74
N PRO A 82 -13.81 -0.21 19.30
CA PRO A 82 -12.48 -0.20 18.72
C PRO A 82 -11.75 -1.54 18.95
N GLY A 83 -11.34 -2.18 17.87
CA GLY A 83 -10.52 -3.38 17.91
C GLY A 83 -9.10 -3.12 18.39
N LEU A 84 -8.33 -4.21 18.49
CA LEU A 84 -6.89 -4.16 18.75
C LEU A 84 -6.15 -3.63 17.53
N GLU A 85 -5.06 -2.91 17.77
CA GLU A 85 -4.12 -2.56 16.71
C GLU A 85 -3.31 -3.78 16.31
N THR A 86 -3.25 -4.04 15.02
CA THR A 86 -2.53 -5.18 14.46
C THR A 86 -1.43 -4.67 13.54
N ARG A 87 -0.21 -5.18 13.73
CA ARG A 87 0.91 -4.89 12.83
C ARG A 87 0.77 -5.74 11.58
N ILE A 88 0.83 -5.11 10.41
CA ILE A 88 0.66 -5.81 9.13
C ILE A 88 1.93 -5.82 8.28
N ALA A 89 2.87 -4.91 8.52
CA ALA A 89 4.13 -4.86 7.80
C ALA A 89 5.24 -4.22 8.63
N THR A 90 6.49 -4.61 8.39
CA THR A 90 7.69 -4.02 8.97
C THR A 90 8.80 -3.97 7.93
N ALA A 91 9.44 -2.80 7.77
CA ALA A 91 10.56 -2.61 6.86
C ALA A 91 11.72 -1.91 7.59
N CYS A 92 12.95 -2.33 7.29
CA CYS A 92 14.16 -1.79 7.90
C CYS A 92 15.18 -1.36 6.84
N ASP A 93 16.03 -0.40 7.20
CA ASP A 93 17.26 -0.02 6.47
C ASP A 93 17.02 0.24 4.97
N GLY A 94 15.98 1.02 4.67
CA GLY A 94 15.58 1.43 3.33
C GLY A 94 14.88 0.34 2.52
N GLY A 95 14.67 -0.84 3.10
CA GLY A 95 13.95 -1.94 2.48
C GLY A 95 12.49 -1.59 2.18
N THR A 96 11.90 -2.34 1.25
CA THR A 96 10.47 -2.23 0.92
C THR A 96 9.80 -3.56 1.17
N VAL A 97 8.63 -3.54 1.81
CA VAL A 97 7.79 -4.72 2.05
C VAL A 97 6.36 -4.42 1.65
N ASP A 98 5.61 -5.45 1.25
CA ASP A 98 4.21 -5.31 0.90
C ASP A 98 3.33 -5.05 2.13
N VAL A 99 2.29 -4.25 1.95
CA VAL A 99 1.23 -4.00 2.93
C VAL A 99 -0.04 -4.59 2.35
N ALA A 100 -0.65 -5.53 3.07
CA ALA A 100 -1.93 -6.12 2.68
C ALA A 100 -2.80 -6.41 3.90
N THR A 101 -4.06 -5.99 3.86
CA THR A 101 -5.07 -6.36 4.85
C THR A 101 -6.46 -6.27 4.22
N GLU A 102 -7.40 -7.04 4.73
CA GLU A 102 -8.79 -7.02 4.32
C GLU A 102 -9.72 -7.10 5.53
N THR A 103 -10.95 -6.62 5.36
CA THR A 103 -11.99 -6.73 6.38
C THR A 103 -13.38 -6.78 5.77
N SER A 104 -14.31 -7.43 6.46
CA SER A 104 -15.74 -7.31 6.18
C SER A 104 -16.20 -5.87 6.36
N TYR A 105 -16.68 -5.26 5.28
CA TYR A 105 -17.02 -3.84 5.23
C TYR A 105 -18.52 -3.61 5.40
N TRP A 106 -18.92 -3.35 6.65
CA TRP A 106 -20.27 -2.98 7.03
C TRP A 106 -20.39 -1.45 7.16
N PRO A 107 -21.61 -0.88 7.12
CA PRO A 107 -21.80 0.58 7.24
C PRO A 107 -21.20 1.19 8.52
N THR A 108 -21.02 0.40 9.58
CA THR A 108 -20.42 0.79 10.85
C THR A 108 -18.94 0.42 10.97
N THR A 109 -18.37 -0.27 9.97
CA THR A 109 -16.94 -0.60 9.93
C THR A 109 -16.15 0.65 9.60
N THR A 110 -15.29 1.08 10.52
CA THR A 110 -14.28 2.13 10.26
C THR A 110 -12.89 1.51 10.34
N GLY A 111 -11.93 2.05 9.60
CA GLY A 111 -10.54 1.59 9.63
C GLY A 111 -9.57 2.74 9.64
N SER A 112 -8.48 2.60 10.39
CA SER A 112 -7.36 3.52 10.31
C SER A 112 -6.02 2.79 10.22
N LEU A 113 -5.07 3.45 9.56
CA LEU A 113 -3.71 2.97 9.38
C LEU A 113 -2.73 4.03 9.86
N ARG A 114 -1.65 3.60 10.49
CA ARG A 114 -0.52 4.49 10.83
C ARG A 114 0.81 3.79 10.66
N VAL A 115 1.85 4.60 10.43
CA VAL A 115 3.24 4.16 10.42
C VAL A 115 3.85 4.51 11.78
N CYS A 116 4.52 3.55 12.39
CA CYS A 116 5.20 3.68 13.67
C CYS A 116 6.69 3.42 13.52
N ALA A 117 7.51 4.09 14.32
CA ALA A 117 8.94 3.85 14.38
C ALA A 117 9.21 2.52 15.10
N GLY A 118 10.24 1.82 14.65
CA GLY A 118 10.65 0.52 15.17
C GLY A 118 9.79 -0.65 14.68
N GLU A 119 10.09 -1.82 15.25
CA GLU A 119 9.41 -3.08 14.93
C GLU A 119 8.20 -3.30 15.83
N SER A 120 8.25 -2.82 17.07
CA SER A 120 7.30 -3.15 18.13
C SER A 120 6.67 -1.90 18.76
N GLY A 121 5.40 -2.04 19.12
CA GLY A 121 4.65 -1.00 19.81
C GLY A 121 4.10 0.09 18.89
N THR A 122 3.24 0.91 19.50
CA THR A 122 2.51 1.99 18.82
C THR A 122 2.61 3.32 19.56
N GLY A 123 3.70 3.47 20.34
CA GLY A 123 3.97 4.65 21.17
C GLY A 123 4.65 5.81 20.42
N ASP A 124 5.28 5.53 19.29
CA ASP A 124 5.91 6.54 18.41
C ASP A 124 5.41 6.32 16.98
N CYS A 125 4.37 7.08 16.59
CA CYS A 125 3.71 6.92 15.31
C CYS A 125 3.31 8.26 14.69
N GLY A 126 3.17 8.26 13.36
CA GLY A 126 2.57 9.34 12.61
C GLY A 126 1.07 9.45 12.85
N GLN A 127 0.45 10.46 12.25
CA GLN A 127 -1.00 10.64 12.32
C GLN A 127 -1.72 9.46 11.64
N PRO A 128 -2.77 8.91 12.26
CA PRO A 128 -3.57 7.87 11.63
C PRO A 128 -4.33 8.43 10.43
N ILE A 129 -4.33 7.69 9.33
CA ILE A 129 -5.14 7.97 8.15
C ILE A 129 -6.38 7.08 8.13
N SER A 130 -7.48 7.57 7.57
CA SER A 130 -8.69 6.76 7.39
C SER A 130 -8.53 5.83 6.19
N LEU A 131 -8.84 4.55 6.40
CA LEU A 131 -8.96 3.54 5.36
C LEU A 131 -10.40 3.37 4.86
N THR A 132 -11.38 3.97 5.54
CA THR A 132 -12.78 3.95 5.13
C THR A 132 -13.19 5.34 4.64
N THR A 133 -14.11 5.40 3.69
CA THR A 133 -14.69 6.65 3.17
C THR A 133 -16.19 6.44 3.02
N TRP A 134 -16.96 7.45 3.42
CA TRP A 134 -18.42 7.47 3.42
C TRP A 134 -18.90 8.39 2.31
#